data_AF-A0A2E6MQN7-F1
#
_entry.id   AF-A0A2E6MQN7-F1
#
_cell.length_a   1.000
_cell.length_b   1.000
_cell.length_c   1.000
_cell.angle_alpha   90.00
_cell.angle_beta   90.00
_cell.angle_gamma   90.00
#
_symmetry.space_group_name_H-M   'P 1'
#
loop_
_entity.id
_entity.type
_entity.pdbx_description
1 polymer ?
#
loop_
_entity_poly.entity_id
_entity_poly.type
_entity_poly.pdbx_seq_one_letter_code
_entity_poly.pdbx_strand_id
1 'polypeptide(L)'
;MELFDFKPVEIKPTYVIFDPESGEIKRLTGDKQNKNCLEITNDKYKELTANSITKYRIEFNPATTVYEIVDKNKNDNSELLVDNLLHLVEETKEETDIILVKDYKEEKWKLKFGKTFGLQLKEKNVQLKIIKHFSITQENDPHVLYRSLEFNLDGGKYQVNFDSLDKANKFYSIYTYKRFNSYGHQIVQN
;
A
#
# COMPACT_ATOMS: atom_id res chain seq x y z
N MET A 1 1.22 3.40 62.01
CA MET A 1 0.34 3.62 60.84
C MET A 1 1.27 3.98 59.70
N GLU A 2 1.71 2.98 58.93
CA GLU A 2 2.62 3.22 57.79
C GLU A 2 1.80 3.74 56.61
N LEU A 3 2.16 4.94 56.15
CA LEU A 3 1.65 5.53 54.92
C LEU A 3 2.31 4.78 53.77
N PHE A 4 1.53 3.96 53.06
CA PHE A 4 1.96 3.39 51.79
C PHE A 4 2.05 4.52 50.76
N ASP A 5 3.29 4.89 50.43
CA ASP A 5 3.59 5.73 49.27
C ASP A 5 3.24 4.95 47.99
N PHE A 6 2.02 5.15 47.48
CA PHE A 6 1.67 4.74 46.13
C PHE A 6 2.41 5.65 45.15
N LYS A 7 3.63 5.26 44.77
CA LYS A 7 4.22 5.77 43.54
C LYS A 7 3.36 5.27 42.39
N PRO A 8 2.73 6.14 41.58
CA PRO A 8 2.02 5.69 40.40
C PRO A 8 3.02 4.92 39.53
N VAL A 9 2.66 3.68 39.16
CA VAL A 9 3.43 2.91 38.19
C VAL A 9 3.42 3.74 36.90
N GLU A 10 4.59 4.21 36.47
CA GLU A 10 4.73 4.86 35.18
C GLU A 10 4.44 3.81 34.09
N ILE A 11 3.20 3.77 33.63
CA ILE A 11 2.81 2.92 32.51
C ILE A 11 3.44 3.54 31.28
N LYS A 12 4.57 2.98 30.84
CA LYS A 12 5.21 3.37 29.58
C LYS A 12 4.26 3.05 28.43
N PRO A 13 3.89 4.04 27.59
CA PRO A 13 3.08 3.78 26.43
C PRO A 13 3.72 2.75 25.50
N THR A 14 3.01 1.67 25.24
CA THR A 14 3.39 0.56 24.34
C THR A 14 2.58 0.57 23.06
N TYR A 15 1.59 1.46 22.95
CA TYR A 15 0.70 1.54 21.81
C TYR A 15 0.52 2.97 21.31
N VAL A 16 0.21 3.08 20.02
CA VAL A 16 -0.18 4.30 19.31
C VAL A 16 -1.62 4.16 18.84
N ILE A 17 -2.47 5.12 19.19
CA ILE A 17 -3.81 5.25 18.61
C ILE A 17 -3.73 6.24 17.46
N PHE A 18 -4.26 5.84 16.30
CA PHE A 18 -4.22 6.66 15.10
C PHE A 18 -5.58 6.77 14.42
N ASP A 19 -5.70 7.78 13.57
CA ASP A 19 -6.82 7.93 12.66
C ASP A 19 -6.63 7.02 11.43
N PRO A 20 -7.55 6.10 11.13
CA PRO A 20 -7.37 5.13 10.03
C PRO A 20 -7.48 5.78 8.65
N GLU A 21 -8.13 6.94 8.54
CA GLU A 21 -8.29 7.64 7.27
C GLU A 21 -7.07 8.51 6.99
N SER A 22 -6.63 9.31 7.95
CA SER A 22 -5.51 10.24 7.76
C SER A 22 -4.14 9.66 8.13
N GLY A 23 -4.09 8.57 8.89
CA GLY A 23 -2.86 8.03 9.48
C GLY A 23 -2.34 8.88 10.65
N GLU A 24 -3.05 9.94 11.04
CA GLU A 24 -2.58 10.85 12.09
C GLU A 24 -2.52 10.15 13.45
N ILE A 25 -1.37 10.28 14.12
CA ILE A 25 -1.19 9.81 15.48
C ILE A 25 -2.00 10.72 16.42
N LYS A 26 -3.01 10.14 17.09
CA LYS A 26 -3.86 10.86 18.04
C LYS A 26 -3.23 10.91 19.43
N ARG A 27 -2.73 9.77 19.91
CA ARG A 27 -2.07 9.67 21.23
C ARG A 27 -1.26 8.38 21.40
N LEU A 28 -0.37 8.40 22.38
CA LEU A 28 0.32 7.23 22.91
C LEU A 28 -0.45 6.69 24.13
N THR A 29 -0.52 5.37 24.30
CA THR A 29 -1.20 4.73 25.44
C THR A 29 -0.50 3.44 25.87
N GLY A 30 -0.66 3.06 27.15
CA GLY A 30 -0.19 1.78 27.66
C GLY A 30 -1.16 0.62 27.45
N ASP A 31 -2.41 0.92 27.11
CA ASP A 31 -3.46 -0.08 26.98
C ASP A 31 -3.81 -0.35 25.52
N LYS A 32 -3.81 -1.63 25.15
CA LYS A 32 -4.28 -2.05 23.83
C LYS A 32 -5.77 -1.74 23.70
N GLN A 33 -6.13 -0.87 22.76
CA GLN A 33 -7.53 -0.62 22.42
C GLN A 33 -7.96 -1.44 21.21
N ASN A 34 -9.24 -1.76 21.13
CA ASN A 34 -9.82 -2.56 20.04
C ASN A 34 -9.92 -1.80 18.69
N LYS A 35 -9.54 -0.52 18.63
CA LYS A 35 -9.67 0.32 17.43
C LYS A 35 -8.33 0.95 17.09
N ASN A 36 -7.92 0.86 15.81
CA ASN A 36 -6.77 1.51 15.16
C ASN A 36 -5.60 1.78 16.10
N CYS A 37 -5.01 0.69 16.57
CA CYS A 37 -4.00 0.67 17.61
C CYS A 37 -2.78 -0.10 17.09
N LEU A 38 -1.61 0.53 17.10
CA LEU A 38 -0.34 -0.09 16.69
C LEU A 38 0.57 -0.25 17.90
N GLU A 39 1.10 -1.46 18.11
CA GLU A 39 2.09 -1.72 19.14
C GLU A 39 3.46 -1.16 18.73
N ILE A 40 4.16 -0.55 19.68
CA ILE A 40 5.45 0.10 19.45
C ILE A 40 6.51 -0.38 20.43
N THR A 41 7.75 -0.39 19.97
CA THR A 41 8.91 -0.66 20.81
C THR A 41 9.24 0.53 21.70
N ASN A 42 9.96 0.28 22.79
CA ASN A 42 10.44 1.34 23.69
C ASN A 42 11.32 2.38 22.98
N ASP A 43 12.12 1.95 21.99
CA ASP A 43 12.96 2.87 21.23
C ASP A 43 12.12 3.78 20.33
N LYS A 44 11.07 3.24 19.70
CA LYS A 44 10.12 4.04 18.92
C LYS A 44 9.33 5.02 19.80
N TYR A 45 8.96 4.61 21.02
CA TYR A 45 8.34 5.51 22.00
C TYR A 45 9.25 6.72 22.33
N LYS A 46 10.53 6.48 22.61
CA LYS A 46 11.52 7.54 22.87
C LYS A 46 11.67 8.48 21.68
N GLU A 47 11.72 7.93 20.47
CA GLU A 47 11.82 8.71 19.23
C GLU A 47 10.61 9.65 19.06
N LEU A 48 9.40 9.12 19.19
CA LEU A 48 8.14 9.88 19.03
C LEU A 48 7.99 11.01 20.05
N THR A 49 8.40 10.75 21.29
CA THR A 49 8.33 11.74 22.38
C THR A 49 9.42 12.82 22.24
N ALA A 50 10.60 12.47 21.72
CA ALA A 50 11.66 13.43 21.48
C ALA A 50 11.39 14.36 20.29
N ASN A 51 10.75 13.86 19.22
CA ASN A 51 10.69 14.56 17.93
C ASN A 51 9.34 15.21 17.60
N SER A 52 8.40 15.28 18.55
CA SER A 52 6.98 15.63 18.34
C SER A 52 6.23 14.60 17.49
N ILE A 53 5.19 14.00 18.08
CA ILE A 53 4.35 12.99 17.42
C ILE A 53 3.71 13.50 16.12
N THR A 54 3.50 14.82 16.00
CA THR A 54 2.87 15.44 14.81
C THR A 54 3.71 15.33 13.55
N LYS A 55 5.03 15.11 13.68
CA LYS A 55 5.94 14.85 12.55
C LYS A 55 5.75 13.47 11.94
N TYR A 56 5.05 12.56 12.61
CA TYR A 56 4.89 11.19 12.17
C TYR A 56 3.45 10.90 11.78
N ARG A 57 3.27 9.88 10.94
CA ARG A 57 1.98 9.26 10.64
C ARG A 57 2.12 7.75 10.57
N ILE A 58 1.00 7.07 10.73
CA ILE A 58 0.89 5.63 10.51
C ILE A 58 0.50 5.40 9.06
N GLU A 59 1.28 4.58 8.37
CA GLU A 59 0.98 4.12 7.01
C GLU A 59 0.89 2.61 6.95
N PHE A 60 0.03 2.08 6.08
CA PHE A 60 0.01 0.66 5.80
C PHE A 60 1.05 0.35 4.71
N ASN A 61 2.02 -0.50 5.04
CA ASN A 61 2.97 -1.00 4.07
C ASN A 61 2.36 -2.22 3.34
N PRO A 62 2.04 -2.13 2.05
CA PRO A 62 1.38 -3.21 1.34
C PRO A 62 2.28 -4.41 1.04
N ALA A 63 3.61 -4.26 1.06
CA ALA A 63 4.53 -5.38 0.87
C ALA A 63 4.60 -6.24 2.14
N THR A 64 4.76 -5.61 3.31
CA THR A 64 4.81 -6.33 4.59
C THR A 64 3.42 -6.61 5.18
N THR A 65 2.39 -5.96 4.64
CA THR A 65 1.00 -5.99 5.10
C THR A 65 0.83 -5.52 6.55
N VAL A 66 1.73 -4.69 7.06
CA VAL A 66 1.68 -4.15 8.44
C VAL A 66 1.62 -2.63 8.45
N TYR A 67 1.11 -2.08 9.54
CA TYR A 67 1.16 -0.65 9.79
C TYR A 67 2.55 -0.26 10.31
N GLU A 68 3.10 0.82 9.76
CA GLU A 68 4.44 1.33 10.05
C GLU A 68 4.36 2.82 10.41
N ILE A 69 5.31 3.26 11.24
CA ILE A 69 5.42 4.68 11.61
C ILE A 69 6.42 5.35 10.67
N VAL A 70 5.94 6.33 9.92
CA VAL A 70 6.73 7.08 8.94
C VAL A 70 6.80 8.55 9.31
N ASP A 71 7.94 9.18 9.05
CA ASP A 71 8.15 10.62 9.22
C ASP A 71 7.59 11.36 8.00
N LYS A 72 6.67 12.29 8.23
CA LYS A 72 5.99 13.09 7.20
C LYS A 72 6.96 13.94 6.37
N ASN A 73 8.11 14.32 6.94
CA ASN A 73 9.10 15.17 6.29
C ASN A 73 10.20 14.37 5.59
N LYS A 74 10.27 13.07 5.84
CA LYS A 74 11.18 12.20 5.12
C LYS A 74 10.57 12.01 3.74
N ASN A 75 11.09 12.72 2.74
CA ASN A 75 10.77 12.42 1.35
C ASN A 75 11.06 10.93 1.16
N ASP A 76 10.01 10.18 0.85
CA ASP A 76 10.07 8.74 0.66
C ASP A 76 10.69 8.44 -0.71
N ASN A 77 11.92 8.92 -0.92
CA ASN A 77 12.78 8.53 -2.03
C ASN A 77 13.21 7.06 -1.91
N SER A 78 12.69 6.32 -0.92
CA SER A 78 12.78 4.87 -0.82
C SER A 78 11.97 4.14 -1.91
N GLU A 79 11.06 4.85 -2.61
CA GLU A 79 10.28 4.32 -3.74
C GLU A 79 11.12 3.94 -4.97
N LEU A 80 12.43 4.20 -4.98
CA LEU A 80 13.31 3.93 -6.12
C LEU A 80 14.59 3.20 -5.70
N LEU A 81 14.48 2.09 -4.96
CA LEU A 81 15.53 1.08 -5.08
C LEU A 81 15.63 0.74 -6.57
N VAL A 82 16.81 0.93 -7.17
CA VAL A 82 17.03 0.77 -8.62
C VAL A 82 16.54 -0.60 -9.11
N ASP A 83 16.64 -1.61 -8.24
CA ASP A 83 16.18 -2.99 -8.48
C ASP A 83 14.65 -3.14 -8.54
N ASN A 84 13.89 -2.18 -8.02
CA ASN A 84 12.42 -2.18 -7.98
C ASN A 84 11.77 -1.28 -9.05
N LEU A 85 12.57 -0.63 -9.91
CA LEU A 85 12.07 0.35 -10.89
C LEU A 85 11.21 -0.30 -11.99
N LEU A 86 11.58 -1.52 -12.43
CA LEU A 86 10.97 -2.15 -13.59
C LEU A 86 10.71 -3.65 -13.34
N HIS A 87 9.59 -3.94 -12.71
CA HIS A 87 9.09 -5.29 -12.51
C HIS A 87 8.18 -5.70 -13.67
N LEU A 88 8.50 -6.82 -14.32
CA LEU A 88 7.65 -7.44 -15.32
C LEU A 88 6.43 -8.08 -14.64
N VAL A 89 5.23 -7.76 -15.11
CA VAL A 89 3.99 -8.37 -14.65
C VAL A 89 3.77 -9.68 -15.42
N GLU A 90 3.68 -10.78 -14.69
CA GLU A 90 3.47 -12.12 -15.24
C GLU A 90 1.98 -12.47 -15.34
N GLU A 91 1.67 -13.67 -15.84
CA GLU A 91 0.33 -14.24 -15.74
C GLU A 91 -0.10 -14.39 -14.27
N THR A 92 -1.39 -14.13 -14.03
CA THR A 92 -1.94 -14.17 -12.67
C THR A 92 -1.91 -15.56 -12.06
N LYS A 93 -1.33 -15.66 -10.87
CA LYS A 93 -1.35 -16.85 -9.99
C LYS A 93 -2.41 -16.68 -8.90
N GLU A 94 -2.82 -17.76 -8.24
CA GLU A 94 -3.92 -17.77 -7.25
C GLU A 94 -3.73 -16.74 -6.11
N GLU A 95 -2.50 -16.56 -5.64
CA GLU A 95 -2.14 -15.66 -4.53
C GLU A 95 -1.55 -14.31 -5.00
N THR A 96 -1.98 -13.81 -6.16
CA THR A 96 -1.48 -12.53 -6.69
C THR A 96 -2.15 -11.34 -5.99
N ASP A 97 -1.38 -10.40 -5.43
CA ASP A 97 -1.91 -9.24 -4.71
C ASP A 97 -2.61 -8.24 -5.63
N ILE A 98 -1.95 -7.83 -6.71
CA ILE A 98 -2.46 -6.84 -7.67
C ILE A 98 -2.62 -7.48 -9.04
N ILE A 99 -3.84 -7.42 -9.58
CA ILE A 99 -4.18 -8.03 -10.86
C ILE A 99 -4.62 -6.93 -11.83
N LEU A 100 -3.89 -6.76 -12.92
CA LEU A 100 -4.27 -5.90 -14.04
C LEU A 100 -5.04 -6.73 -15.08
N VAL A 101 -6.29 -6.36 -15.31
CA VAL A 101 -7.20 -7.06 -16.22
C VAL A 101 -7.39 -6.23 -17.48
N LYS A 102 -7.11 -6.81 -18.64
CA LYS A 102 -7.52 -6.28 -19.95
C LYS A 102 -8.88 -6.86 -20.31
N ASP A 103 -9.93 -6.05 -20.21
CA ASP A 103 -11.31 -6.48 -20.42
C ASP A 103 -11.83 -6.00 -21.79
N TYR A 104 -11.85 -6.91 -22.77
CA TYR A 104 -12.36 -6.62 -24.11
C TYR A 104 -13.89 -6.54 -24.17
N LYS A 105 -14.63 -7.08 -23.19
CA LYS A 105 -16.10 -7.00 -23.14
C LYS A 105 -16.57 -5.59 -22.82
N GLU A 106 -15.90 -4.96 -21.85
CA GLU A 106 -16.20 -3.59 -21.43
C GLU A 106 -15.29 -2.53 -22.04
N GLU A 107 -14.30 -2.95 -22.84
CA GLU A 107 -13.28 -2.09 -23.45
C GLU A 107 -12.50 -1.26 -22.41
N LYS A 108 -12.06 -1.91 -21.33
CA LYS A 108 -11.41 -1.26 -20.18
C LYS A 108 -10.25 -2.06 -19.63
N TRP A 109 -9.24 -1.35 -19.16
CA TRP A 109 -8.29 -1.86 -18.18
C TRP A 109 -8.91 -1.74 -16.79
N LYS A 110 -8.82 -2.81 -16.00
CA LYS A 110 -9.32 -2.86 -14.62
C LYS A 110 -8.22 -3.32 -13.68
N LEU A 111 -8.13 -2.68 -12.51
CA LEU A 111 -7.28 -3.14 -11.42
C LEU A 111 -8.13 -3.91 -10.41
N LYS A 112 -7.65 -5.07 -9.99
CA LYS A 112 -8.28 -5.89 -8.95
C LYS A 112 -7.27 -6.25 -7.87
N PHE A 113 -7.78 -6.46 -6.66
CA PHE A 113 -7.02 -7.06 -5.58
C PHE A 113 -7.22 -8.58 -5.60
N GLY A 114 -6.14 -9.32 -5.34
CA GLY A 114 -6.18 -10.73 -5.02
C GLY A 114 -7.10 -11.03 -3.85
N LYS A 115 -7.57 -12.27 -3.77
CA LYS A 115 -8.53 -12.68 -2.74
C LYS A 115 -7.95 -12.48 -1.33
N THR A 116 -6.76 -13.01 -1.07
CA THR A 116 -6.09 -12.94 0.23
C THR A 116 -5.75 -11.50 0.61
N PHE A 117 -5.08 -10.77 -0.28
CA PHE A 117 -4.74 -9.36 -0.05
C PHE A 117 -5.98 -8.49 0.18
N GLY A 118 -7.03 -8.66 -0.63
CA GLY A 118 -8.29 -7.94 -0.49
C GLY A 118 -9.02 -8.22 0.83
N LEU A 119 -8.93 -9.43 1.38
CA LEU A 119 -9.45 -9.76 2.72
C LEU A 119 -8.65 -9.04 3.82
N GLN A 120 -7.32 -9.05 3.74
CA GLN A 120 -6.46 -8.36 4.70
C GLN A 120 -6.72 -6.85 4.74
N LEU A 121 -6.90 -6.21 3.59
CA LEU A 121 -7.26 -4.79 3.53
C LEU A 121 -8.59 -4.50 4.23
N LYS A 122 -9.60 -5.36 4.02
CA LYS A 122 -10.93 -5.23 4.66
C LYS A 122 -10.86 -5.45 6.17
N GLU A 123 -10.20 -6.52 6.61
CA GLU A 123 -10.05 -6.85 8.05
C GLU A 123 -9.34 -5.74 8.81
N LYS A 124 -8.32 -5.14 8.20
CA LYS A 124 -7.52 -4.05 8.79
C LYS A 124 -8.09 -2.66 8.54
N ASN A 125 -9.24 -2.56 7.86
CA ASN A 125 -9.89 -1.32 7.43
C ASN A 125 -8.90 -0.32 6.79
N VAL A 126 -8.04 -0.84 5.90
CA VAL A 126 -6.95 -0.08 5.26
C VAL A 126 -7.48 0.68 4.05
N GLN A 127 -7.19 1.97 3.98
CA GLN A 127 -7.27 2.74 2.74
C GLN A 127 -5.87 2.86 2.12
N LEU A 128 -5.73 2.39 0.88
CA LEU A 128 -4.47 2.48 0.14
C LEU A 128 -4.38 3.84 -0.55
N LYS A 129 -3.67 4.79 0.05
CA LYS A 129 -3.40 6.11 -0.54
C LYS A 129 -2.26 6.08 -1.54
N ILE A 130 -2.38 5.21 -2.53
CA ILE A 130 -1.33 4.91 -3.50
C ILE A 130 -1.90 5.12 -4.90
N ILE A 131 -1.20 5.89 -5.71
CA ILE A 131 -1.39 5.88 -7.16
C ILE A 131 -0.54 4.75 -7.71
N LYS A 132 -1.12 3.87 -8.53
CA LYS A 132 -0.43 2.73 -9.14
C LYS A 132 -0.28 2.91 -10.64
N HIS A 133 0.97 2.83 -11.13
CA HIS A 133 1.28 2.94 -12.55
C HIS A 133 1.63 1.58 -13.18
N PHE A 134 1.23 1.41 -14.44
CA PHE A 134 1.67 0.32 -15.31
C PHE A 134 2.10 0.89 -16.67
N SER A 135 3.16 0.33 -17.23
CA SER A 135 3.63 0.63 -18.59
C SER A 135 3.33 -0.57 -19.49
N ILE A 136 2.52 -0.35 -20.52
CA ILE A 136 2.25 -1.31 -21.58
C ILE A 136 3.26 -1.03 -22.70
N THR A 137 4.08 -2.00 -23.02
CA THR A 137 5.18 -1.85 -23.99
C THR A 137 5.07 -2.87 -25.11
N GLN A 138 5.93 -2.73 -26.12
CA GLN A 138 6.20 -3.83 -27.03
C GLN A 138 6.61 -5.08 -26.24
N GLU A 139 6.19 -6.24 -26.76
CA GLU A 139 6.53 -7.53 -26.17
C GLU A 139 8.06 -7.67 -26.04
N ASN A 140 8.51 -7.94 -24.82
CA ASN A 140 9.91 -8.12 -24.43
C ASN A 140 10.84 -6.92 -24.70
N ASP A 141 10.30 -5.73 -24.98
CA ASP A 141 11.09 -4.50 -25.12
C ASP A 141 10.49 -3.35 -24.29
N PRO A 142 11.06 -3.05 -23.11
CA PRO A 142 10.55 -1.99 -22.25
C PRO A 142 10.82 -0.57 -22.76
N HIS A 143 11.65 -0.39 -23.80
CA HIS A 143 11.98 0.94 -24.33
C HIS A 143 10.93 1.46 -25.32
N VAL A 144 10.08 0.58 -25.85
CA VAL A 144 8.99 0.94 -26.77
C VAL A 144 7.67 0.98 -26.01
N LEU A 145 7.33 2.16 -25.48
CA LEU A 145 6.10 2.39 -24.72
C LEU A 145 4.89 2.54 -25.65
N TYR A 146 3.87 1.70 -25.45
CA TYR A 146 2.57 1.86 -26.09
C TYR A 146 1.62 2.71 -25.26
N ARG A 147 1.58 2.48 -23.94
CA ARG A 147 0.63 3.14 -23.05
C ARG A 147 1.12 3.21 -21.62
N SER A 148 0.81 4.29 -20.92
CA SER A 148 0.92 4.38 -19.46
C SER A 148 -0.48 4.38 -18.84
N LEU A 149 -0.69 3.50 -17.87
CA LEU A 149 -1.93 3.39 -17.11
C LEU A 149 -1.68 3.88 -15.68
N GLU A 150 -2.67 4.57 -15.13
CA GLU A 150 -2.64 5.09 -13.77
C GLU A 150 -3.94 4.73 -13.05
N PHE A 151 -3.83 4.18 -11.84
CA PHE A 151 -4.95 3.80 -11.00
C PHE A 151 -4.78 4.43 -9.63
N ASN A 152 -5.70 5.32 -9.26
CA ASN A 152 -5.75 5.82 -7.89
C ASN A 152 -6.45 4.78 -7.01
N LEU A 153 -5.69 4.16 -6.10
CA LEU A 153 -6.22 3.20 -5.14
C LEU A 153 -6.96 3.88 -3.99
N ASP A 154 -6.80 5.20 -3.85
CA ASP A 154 -7.59 6.04 -2.98
C ASP A 154 -8.94 6.35 -3.64
N GLY A 155 -10.04 5.98 -2.99
CA GLY A 155 -11.40 6.28 -3.48
C GLY A 155 -11.94 5.38 -4.59
N GLY A 156 -11.28 4.28 -4.93
CA GLY A 156 -11.91 3.17 -5.68
C GLY A 156 -11.98 3.29 -7.20
N LYS A 157 -11.20 4.19 -7.81
CA LYS A 157 -11.12 4.31 -9.28
C LYS A 157 -10.18 3.27 -9.87
N TYR A 158 -10.70 2.06 -10.06
CA TYR A 158 -9.94 0.91 -10.54
C TYR A 158 -10.08 0.64 -12.04
N GLN A 159 -10.44 1.63 -12.86
CA GLN A 159 -10.74 1.40 -14.29
C GLN A 159 -10.22 2.54 -15.17
N VAL A 160 -9.70 2.17 -16.34
CA VAL A 160 -9.26 3.08 -17.40
C VAL A 160 -9.82 2.58 -18.73
N ASN A 161 -10.45 3.46 -19.52
CA ASN A 161 -10.98 3.08 -20.83
C ASN A 161 -9.84 2.73 -21.81
N PHE A 162 -10.10 1.81 -22.73
CA PHE A 162 -9.18 1.54 -23.83
C PHE A 162 -8.98 2.76 -24.73
N ASP A 163 -7.80 2.85 -25.31
CA ASP A 163 -7.55 3.64 -26.50
C ASP A 163 -7.49 2.77 -27.77
N SER A 164 -7.12 3.38 -28.90
CA SER A 164 -6.99 2.68 -30.18
C SER A 164 -5.89 1.60 -30.18
N LEU A 165 -4.80 1.82 -29.44
CA LEU A 165 -3.67 0.90 -29.39
C LEU A 165 -4.00 -0.33 -28.53
N ASP A 166 -4.79 -0.16 -27.46
CA ASP A 166 -5.20 -1.28 -26.62
C ASP A 166 -5.98 -2.34 -27.38
N LYS A 167 -6.83 -1.93 -28.33
CA LYS A 167 -7.60 -2.85 -29.16
C LYS A 167 -6.74 -3.54 -30.22
N ALA A 168 -5.78 -2.81 -30.79
CA ALA A 168 -4.94 -3.29 -31.88
C ALA A 168 -3.82 -4.23 -31.40
N ASN A 169 -3.22 -3.93 -30.24
CA ASN A 169 -2.03 -4.63 -29.75
C ASN A 169 -2.42 -5.92 -29.03
N LYS A 170 -2.12 -7.05 -29.69
CA LYS A 170 -2.29 -8.41 -29.15
C LYS A 170 -1.04 -8.92 -28.43
N PHE A 171 0.14 -8.39 -28.79
CA PHE A 171 1.42 -8.76 -28.20
C PHE A 171 1.99 -7.53 -27.48
N TYR A 172 2.18 -7.66 -26.17
CA TYR A 172 2.69 -6.59 -25.31
C TYR A 172 3.28 -7.18 -24.04
N SER A 173 4.18 -6.43 -23.42
CA SER A 173 4.64 -6.68 -22.06
C SER A 173 4.09 -5.59 -21.13
N ILE A 174 4.00 -5.91 -19.84
CA ILE A 174 3.51 -4.98 -18.83
C ILE A 174 4.58 -4.85 -17.77
N TYR A 175 4.97 -3.61 -17.48
CA TYR A 175 5.93 -3.30 -16.43
C TYR A 175 5.33 -2.38 -15.38
N THR A 176 5.84 -2.48 -14.15
CA THR A 176 5.46 -1.62 -13.04
C THR A 176 6.64 -1.48 -12.08
N TYR A 177 6.70 -0.41 -11.28
CA TYR A 177 7.57 -0.41 -10.11
C TYR A 177 7.02 -1.38 -9.04
N LYS A 178 7.89 -1.98 -8.22
CA LYS A 178 7.49 -2.93 -7.17
C LYS A 178 7.13 -2.20 -5.87
N ARG A 179 5.92 -2.43 -5.38
CA ARG A 179 5.34 -1.91 -4.12
C ARG A 179 4.48 -2.93 -3.37
N PHE A 180 3.94 -3.91 -4.09
CA PHE A 180 3.20 -5.06 -3.57
C PHE A 180 4.03 -6.33 -3.76
N ASN A 181 3.66 -7.45 -3.14
CA ASN A 181 4.50 -8.66 -3.22
C ASN A 181 4.45 -9.30 -4.61
N SER A 182 3.29 -9.26 -5.26
CA SER A 182 3.06 -9.91 -6.54
C SER A 182 2.13 -9.12 -7.44
N TYR A 183 2.36 -9.26 -8.75
CA TYR A 183 1.59 -8.65 -9.81
C TYR A 183 1.21 -9.70 -10.83
N GLY A 184 -0.01 -9.61 -11.33
CA GLY A 184 -0.52 -10.53 -12.33
C GLY A 184 -1.31 -9.81 -13.40
N HIS A 185 -1.35 -10.44 -14.56
CA HIS A 185 -2.13 -10.01 -15.69
C HIS A 185 -3.20 -11.05 -16.04
N GLN A 186 -4.39 -10.58 -16.43
CA GLN A 186 -5.47 -11.40 -16.97
C GLN A 186 -6.07 -10.73 -18.20
N ILE A 187 -6.53 -11.55 -19.14
CA ILE A 187 -7.29 -11.09 -20.30
C ILE A 187 -8.69 -11.68 -20.21
N VAL A 188 -9.70 -10.82 -20.30
CA VAL A 188 -11.09 -11.25 -20.44
C VAL A 188 -11.51 -11.01 -21.89
N GLN A 189 -11.74 -12.12 -22.59
CA GLN A 189 -12.25 -12.13 -23.96
C GLN A 189 -13.73 -12.54 -23.97
N ASN A 190 -14.39 -12.29 -25.10
CA ASN A 190 -15.78 -12.69 -25.37
C ASN A 190 -16.03 -14.17 -25.09
#